data_AF-A0A2E5IWF4-F1
#
_entry.id   AF-A0A2E5IWF4-F1
#
_cell.length_a   1.000
_cell.length_b   1.000
_cell.length_c   1.000
_cell.angle_alpha   90.00
_cell.angle_beta   90.00
_cell.angle_gamma   90.00
#
_symmetry.space_group_name_H-M   'P 1'
#
loop_
_entity.id
_entity.type
_entity.pdbx_description
1 polymer ?
#
loop_
_entity_poly.entity_id
_entity_poly.type
_entity_poly.pdbx_seq_one_letter_code
_entity_poly.pdbx_strand_id
1 'polypeptide(L)'
;MKKEQPVKGLLFLSRHNPHKVGLILYLFSQGVSQSQMVKKYHLSHGTIKRTLMEYANHTTRWRKLGAEINSRLFLELCSIEEEMVVALR
;
A
#
# COMPACT_ATOMS: atom_id res chain seq x y z
N MET A 1 15.93 6.14 -18.21
CA MET A 1 15.32 5.09 -17.36
C MET A 1 16.06 5.04 -16.02
N LYS A 2 15.45 5.55 -14.94
CA LYS A 2 16.01 5.35 -13.59
C LYS A 2 15.71 3.91 -13.18
N LYS A 3 16.75 3.09 -13.00
CA LYS A 3 16.66 1.71 -12.53
C LYS A 3 16.01 1.73 -11.14
N GLU A 4 14.81 1.16 -11.01
CA GLU A 4 14.26 0.77 -9.71
C GLU A 4 15.17 -0.33 -9.16
N GLN A 5 16.01 0.03 -8.19
CA GLN A 5 16.81 -0.96 -7.49
C GLN A 5 15.87 -1.85 -6.67
N PRO A 6 16.04 -3.18 -6.69
CA PRO A 6 15.26 -4.07 -5.84
C PRO A 6 15.57 -3.70 -4.39
N VAL A 7 14.53 -3.47 -3.58
CA VAL A 7 14.65 -3.16 -2.15
C VAL A 7 15.13 -4.41 -1.40
N LYS A 8 16.39 -4.79 -1.62
CA LYS A 8 17.09 -5.84 -0.89
C LYS A 8 17.37 -5.32 0.52
N GLY A 9 16.71 -5.91 1.51
CA GLY A 9 17.15 -5.84 2.90
C GLY A 9 16.46 -4.82 3.82
N LEU A 10 15.24 -4.35 3.53
CA LEU A 10 14.46 -3.73 4.60
C LEU A 10 13.97 -4.84 5.54
N LEU A 11 14.63 -5.00 6.68
CA LEU A 11 14.06 -5.66 7.85
C LEU A 11 12.72 -4.96 8.16
N PHE A 12 11.61 -5.54 7.69
CA PHE A 12 10.27 -5.00 7.85
C PHE A 12 9.98 -4.87 9.36
N LEU A 13 9.74 -3.66 9.86
CA LEU A 13 9.37 -3.44 11.26
C LEU A 13 8.09 -4.21 11.62
N SER A 14 7.22 -4.43 10.63
CA SER A 14 6.01 -5.26 10.71
C SER A 14 6.31 -6.69 11.21
N ARG A 15 7.46 -7.28 10.83
CA ARG A 15 7.86 -8.63 11.27
C ARG A 15 8.41 -8.66 12.69
N HIS A 16 9.03 -7.59 13.16
CA HIS A 16 9.67 -7.54 14.48
C HIS A 16 8.75 -7.04 15.60
N ASN A 17 7.77 -6.17 15.30
CA ASN A 17 6.79 -5.71 16.29
C ASN A 17 5.48 -5.20 15.63
N PRO A 18 4.55 -6.11 15.29
CA PRO A 18 3.32 -5.74 14.57
C PRO A 18 2.40 -4.84 15.40
N HIS A 19 2.37 -4.99 16.73
CA HIS A 19 1.57 -4.13 17.62
C HIS A 19 2.00 -2.66 17.55
N LYS A 20 3.32 -2.39 17.60
CA LYS A 20 3.84 -1.02 17.52
C LYS A 20 3.58 -0.39 16.15
N VAL A 21 3.69 -1.19 15.08
CA VAL A 21 3.34 -0.75 13.71
C VAL A 21 1.85 -0.42 13.59
N GLY A 22 0.98 -1.31 14.09
CA GLY A 22 -0.47 -1.09 14.09
C GLY A 22 -0.86 0.17 14.85
N LEU A 23 -0.25 0.44 16.01
CA LEU A 23 -0.47 1.67 16.77
C LEU A 23 -0.06 2.92 15.98
N ILE A 24 1.11 2.92 15.33
CA ILE A 24 1.57 4.06 14.51
C ILE A 24 0.59 4.34 13.38
N LEU A 25 0.15 3.31 12.66
CA LEU A 25 -0.78 3.45 11.53
C LEU A 25 -2.17 3.91 11.99
N TYR A 26 -2.65 3.40 13.11
CA TYR A 26 -3.91 3.83 13.73
C TYR A 26 -3.86 5.31 14.13
N LEU A 27 -2.82 5.72 14.87
CA LEU A 27 -2.67 7.12 15.27
C LEU A 27 -2.56 8.05 14.06
N PHE A 28 -1.87 7.60 13.01
CA PHE A 28 -1.74 8.35 11.77
C PHE A 28 -3.09 8.50 11.04
N SER A 29 -3.91 7.44 10.99
CA SER A 29 -5.24 7.50 10.38
C SER A 29 -6.21 8.40 11.14
N GLN A 30 -6.02 8.57 12.45
CA GLN A 30 -6.75 9.53 13.29
C GLN A 30 -6.21 10.97 13.19
N GLY A 31 -5.22 11.24 12.34
CA GLY A 31 -4.65 12.58 12.15
C GLY A 31 -3.67 13.03 13.25
N VAL A 32 -3.21 12.12 14.10
CA VAL A 32 -2.21 12.45 15.14
C VAL A 32 -0.85 12.71 14.48
N SER A 33 -0.20 13.82 14.82
CA SER A 33 1.07 14.20 14.21
C SER A 33 2.24 13.37 14.76
N GLN A 34 3.33 13.26 13.98
CA GLN A 34 4.53 12.52 14.42
C GLN A 34 5.11 13.08 15.73
N SER A 35 5.10 14.40 15.91
CA SER A 35 5.54 15.03 17.17
C SER A 35 4.65 14.65 18.35
N GLN A 36 3.34 14.50 18.16
CA GLN A 36 2.42 14.02 19.19
C GLN A 36 2.64 12.53 19.48
N MET A 37 2.91 11.70 18.47
CA MET A 37 3.28 10.30 18.65
C MET A 37 4.55 10.14 19.48
N VAL A 38 5.56 11.00 19.26
CA VAL A 38 6.79 11.00 20.07
C VAL A 38 6.50 11.42 21.51
N LYS A 39 5.79 12.54 21.70
CA LYS A 39 5.59 13.15 23.03
C LYS A 39 4.60 12.38 23.92
N LYS A 40 3.49 11.90 23.35
CA LYS A 40 2.38 11.28 24.11
C LYS A 40 2.44 9.75 24.14
N TYR A 41 3.00 9.14 23.10
CA TYR A 41 3.02 7.68 22.95
C TYR A 41 4.43 7.09 23.06
N HIS A 42 5.44 7.92 23.36
CA HIS A 42 6.84 7.53 23.53
C HIS A 42 7.39 6.71 22.34
N LEU A 43 6.89 7.00 21.14
CA LEU A 43 7.31 6.35 19.92
C LEU A 43 8.57 7.02 19.37
N SER A 44 9.53 6.23 18.91
CA SER A 44 10.76 6.79 18.31
C SER A 44 10.44 7.46 16.97
N HIS A 45 10.98 8.65 16.75
CA HIS A 45 10.79 9.39 15.50
C HIS A 45 11.26 8.58 14.28
N GLY A 46 12.39 7.87 14.41
CA GLY A 46 12.91 7.01 13.34
C GLY A 46 11.98 5.84 13.00
N THR A 47 11.33 5.25 14.01
CA THR A 47 10.36 4.17 13.85
C THR A 47 9.09 4.66 13.17
N ILE A 48 8.53 5.79 13.64
CA ILE A 48 7.34 6.41 13.03
C ILE A 48 7.58 6.69 11.55
N LYS A 49 8.67 7.40 11.24
CA LYS A 49 9.01 7.77 9.85
C LYS A 49 9.19 6.53 8.97
N ARG A 50 9.91 5.52 9.45
CA ARG A 50 10.14 4.28 8.71
C ARG A 50 8.84 3.54 8.44
N THR A 51 8.00 3.33 9.45
CA THR A 51 6.71 2.65 9.31
C THR A 51 5.79 3.36 8.32
N LEU A 52 5.68 4.69 8.40
CA LEU A 52 4.86 5.46 7.47
C LEU A 52 5.39 5.39 6.03
N MET A 53 6.70 5.49 5.82
CA MET A 53 7.31 5.35 4.49
C MET A 53 7.13 3.95 3.90
N GLU A 54 7.34 2.92 4.71
CA GLU A 54 7.18 1.52 4.34
C GLU A 54 5.74 1.28 3.86
N TYR A 55 4.74 1.71 4.63
CA TYR A 55 3.33 1.53 4.29
C TYR A 55 2.85 2.44 3.15
N ALA A 56 3.30 3.69 3.05
CA ALA A 56 2.95 4.56 1.92
C ALA A 56 3.40 3.95 0.57
N ASN A 57 4.59 3.33 0.54
CA ASN A 57 5.07 2.59 -0.63
C ASN A 57 4.23 1.34 -0.93
N HIS A 58 3.61 0.72 0.06
CA HIS A 58 2.66 -0.38 -0.15
C HIS A 58 1.30 0.13 -0.63
N THR A 59 0.76 1.23 -0.10
CA THR A 59 -0.51 1.83 -0.55
C THR A 59 -0.47 2.20 -2.03
N THR A 60 0.63 2.80 -2.51
CA THR A 60 0.80 3.14 -3.93
C THR A 60 0.85 1.88 -4.81
N ARG A 61 1.47 0.80 -4.33
CA ARG A 61 1.52 -0.49 -5.02
C ARG A 61 0.15 -1.16 -5.09
N TRP A 62 -0.63 -1.14 -4.01
CA TRP A 62 -2.00 -1.67 -3.98
C TRP A 62 -2.93 -0.90 -4.93
N ARG A 63 -2.83 0.43 -4.95
CA ARG A 63 -3.59 1.25 -5.91
C ARG A 63 -3.26 0.90 -7.35
N LYS A 64 -1.97 0.72 -7.68
CA LYS A 64 -1.52 0.35 -9.02
C LYS A 64 -2.02 -1.05 -9.42
N LEU A 65 -1.89 -2.03 -8.53
CA LEU A 65 -2.36 -3.39 -8.76
C LEU A 65 -3.88 -3.44 -8.95
N GLY A 66 -4.65 -2.73 -8.12
CA GLY A 66 -6.10 -2.66 -8.23
C GLY A 66 -6.55 -2.05 -9.57
N ALA A 67 -5.86 -1.00 -10.03
CA ALA A 67 -6.12 -0.41 -11.35
C ALA A 67 -5.84 -1.42 -12.48
N GLU A 68 -4.72 -2.16 -12.42
CA GLU A 68 -4.38 -3.17 -13.43
C GLU A 68 -5.39 -4.32 -13.48
N ILE A 69 -5.82 -4.83 -12.32
CA ILE A 69 -6.86 -5.88 -12.24
C ILE A 69 -8.16 -5.38 -12.86
N ASN A 70 -8.58 -4.17 -12.50
CA ASN A 70 -9.82 -3.59 -13.01
C ASN A 70 -9.78 -3.39 -14.53
N SER A 71 -8.63 -2.95 -15.07
CA SER A 71 -8.44 -2.83 -16.52
C SER A 71 -8.51 -4.19 -17.23
N ARG A 72 -7.93 -5.26 -16.67
CA ARG A 72 -8.02 -6.61 -17.25
C ARG A 72 -9.46 -7.12 -17.24
N LEU A 73 -10.14 -6.99 -16.10
CA LEU A 73 -11.54 -7.42 -15.96
C LEU A 73 -12.45 -6.71 -16.99
N PHE A 74 -12.24 -5.41 -17.19
CA PHE A 74 -12.98 -4.65 -18.19
C PHE A 74 -12.75 -5.18 -19.61
N LEU A 75 -11.51 -5.49 -19.98
CA LEU A 75 -11.19 -6.07 -21.30
C LEU A 75 -11.81 -7.46 -21.48
N GLU A 76 -11.76 -8.30 -20.45
CA GLU A 76 -12.40 -9.62 -20.48
C GLU A 76 -13.91 -9.51 -20.68
N LEU A 77 -14.57 -8.57 -20.00
CA LEU A 77 -16.00 -8.31 -20.19
C LEU A 77 -16.32 -7.85 -21.60
N CYS A 78 -15.54 -6.93 -22.18
CA CYS A 78 -15.73 -6.50 -23.57
C CYS A 78 -15.55 -7.67 -24.56
N SER A 79 -14.56 -8.54 -24.34
CA SER A 79 -14.35 -9.73 -25.18
C SER A 79 -15.56 -10.67 -25.14
N ILE A 80 -16.10 -10.91 -23.93
CA ILE A 80 -17.30 -11.75 -23.77
C ILE A 80 -18.51 -11.12 -24.48
N GLU A 81 -18.69 -9.80 -24.37
CA GLU A 81 -19.75 -9.08 -25.08
C GLU A 81 -19.63 -9.26 -26.60
N GLU A 82 -18.43 -9.09 -27.16
CA GLU A 82 -18.18 -9.30 -28.59
C GLU A 82 -18.52 -10.74 -29.03
N GLU A 83 -18.10 -11.74 -28.25
CA GLU A 83 -18.43 -13.15 -28.53
C GLU A 83 -19.94 -13.41 -28.54
N MET A 84 -20.67 -12.84 -27.58
CA MET A 84 -22.13 -12.96 -27.53
C MET A 84 -22.81 -12.29 -28.73
N VAL A 85 -22.35 -11.12 -29.13
CA VAL A 85 -22.89 -10.41 -30.31
C VAL A 85 -22.64 -11.21 -31.59
N VAL A 86 -21.45 -11.81 -31.73
CA VAL A 86 -21.14 -12.69 -32.87
C VAL A 86 -22.04 -13.91 -32.89
N ALA A 87 -22.33 -14.53 -31.74
CA ALA A 87 -23.20 -15.70 -31.66
C ALA A 87 -24.68 -15.41 -31.98
N LEU A 88 -25.11 -14.14 -31.91
CA LEU A 88 -26.47 -13.69 -32.24
C LEU A 88 -26.63 -13.25 -33.71
N ARG A 89 -25.54 -13.17 -34.48
CA ARG A 89 -25.54 -12.89 -35.93
C ARG A 89 -25.58 -14.17 -36.74
#